data_AF-A0A3P3DZY2-F1
#
_entry.id   AF-A0A3P3DZY2-F1
#
_cell.length_a   1.000
_cell.length_b   1.000
_cell.length_c   1.000
_cell.angle_alpha   90.00
_cell.angle_beta   90.00
_cell.angle_gamma   90.00
#
_symmetry.space_group_name_H-M   'P 1'
#
loop_
_entity.id
_entity.type
_entity.pdbx_description
1 polymer ?
#
loop_
_entity_poly.entity_id
_entity_poly.type
_entity_poly.pdbx_seq_one_letter_code
_entity_poly.pdbx_strand_id
1 'polypeptide(L)'
;MKAITVEITRLIDESAVPTLVECLLVDAQNQVHRFIEKDSVVSSTPISVDKFPVPGVLACEVESEWVDPAGRSLVRASTVKPCGIESTTGGSNFVVLAAQLQDI
;
A
#
# COMPACT_ATOMS: atom_id res chain seq x y z
N MET A 1 -10.26 6.87 -8.11
CA MET A 1 -8.81 7.06 -7.91
C MET A 1 -8.19 5.66 -7.85
N LYS A 2 -6.88 5.48 -8.12
CA LYS A 2 -6.26 4.15 -8.00
C LYS A 2 -5.61 3.98 -6.63
N ALA A 3 -5.56 2.75 -6.15
CA ALA A 3 -4.82 2.40 -4.96
C ALA A 3 -4.15 1.04 -5.08
N ILE A 4 -2.98 0.91 -4.46
CA ILE A 4 -2.23 -0.33 -4.33
C ILE A 4 -2.78 -1.10 -3.12
N THR A 5 -3.12 -2.37 -3.29
CA THR A 5 -3.48 -3.27 -2.18
C THR A 5 -2.25 -3.58 -1.31
N VAL A 6 -2.41 -3.46 0.00
CA VAL A 6 -1.39 -3.81 1.00
C VAL A 6 -2.00 -4.68 2.11
N GLU A 7 -1.15 -5.32 2.90
CA GLU A 7 -1.56 -6.03 4.11
C GLU A 7 -1.26 -5.18 5.34
N ILE A 8 -2.26 -4.87 6.14
CA ILE A 8 -2.08 -4.27 7.45
C ILE A 8 -1.77 -5.39 8.43
N THR A 9 -0.61 -5.34 9.08
CA THR A 9 -0.05 -6.48 9.83
C THR A 9 -0.08 -6.30 11.34
N ARG A 10 -0.14 -5.07 11.83
CA ARG A 10 -0.25 -4.76 13.27
C ARG A 10 -0.60 -3.29 13.51
N LEU A 11 -1.15 -3.01 14.69
CA LEU A 11 -1.11 -1.67 15.26
C LEU A 11 0.30 -1.37 15.80
N ILE A 12 0.77 -0.15 15.57
CA ILE A 12 2.05 0.33 16.11
C ILE A 12 1.85 1.04 17.45
N ASP A 13 0.78 1.84 17.55
CA ASP A 13 0.44 2.57 18.77
C ASP A 13 -1.08 2.75 18.85
N GLU A 14 -1.72 2.01 19.75
CA GLU A 14 -3.17 2.08 20.00
C GLU A 14 -3.57 3.34 20.78
N SER A 15 -2.60 4.01 21.42
CA SER A 15 -2.82 5.24 22.18
C SER A 15 -2.71 6.51 21.33
N ALA A 16 -2.13 6.39 20.13
CA ALA A 16 -2.06 7.48 19.16
C ALA A 16 -3.46 7.77 18.56
N VAL A 17 -3.76 9.07 18.40
CA VAL A 17 -4.97 9.54 17.73
C VAL A 17 -4.56 10.51 16.62
N PRO A 18 -4.69 10.14 15.33
CA PRO A 18 -5.19 8.86 14.82
C PRO A 18 -4.22 7.69 15.06
N THR A 19 -4.77 6.49 15.14
CA THR A 19 -4.03 5.25 15.39
C THR A 19 -3.08 4.96 14.22
N LEU A 20 -1.88 4.49 14.53
CA LEU A 20 -0.88 4.14 13.52
C LEU A 20 -0.82 2.62 13.32
N VAL A 21 -0.69 2.21 12.06
CA VAL A 21 -0.62 0.81 11.66
C VAL A 21 0.58 0.55 10.77
N GLU A 22 1.08 -0.70 10.80
CA GLU A 22 2.09 -1.17 9.86
C GLU A 22 1.44 -1.85 8.66
N CYS A 23 1.79 -1.41 7.46
CA CYS A 23 1.37 -2.03 6.22
C CYS A 23 2.57 -2.63 5.48
N LEU A 24 2.32 -3.75 4.78
CA LEU A 24 3.27 -4.41 3.90
C LEU A 24 2.77 -4.39 2.45
N LEU A 25 3.65 -3.98 1.54
CA LEU A 25 3.51 -4.21 0.11
C LEU A 25 4.59 -5.20 -0.33
N VAL A 26 4.18 -6.28 -1.00
CA VAL A 26 5.10 -7.10 -1.80
C VAL A 26 4.96 -6.68 -3.25
N ASP A 27 6.03 -6.15 -3.82
CA ASP A 27 6.02 -5.66 -5.20
C ASP A 27 6.20 -6.80 -6.24
N ALA A 28 6.14 -6.48 -7.53
CA ALA A 28 6.24 -7.47 -8.60
C ALA A 28 7.65 -8.11 -8.74
N GLN A 29 8.64 -7.63 -7.99
CA GLN A 29 9.98 -8.19 -7.85
C GLN A 29 10.16 -8.94 -6.53
N ASN A 30 9.08 -9.20 -5.79
CA ASN A 30 9.07 -9.83 -4.47
C ASN A 30 9.85 -9.03 -3.39
N GLN A 31 10.00 -7.72 -3.57
CA GLN A 31 10.55 -6.86 -2.52
C GLN A 31 9.44 -6.46 -1.55
N VAL A 32 9.75 -6.52 -0.26
CA VAL A 32 8.83 -6.15 0.81
C VAL A 32 9.09 -4.70 1.22
N HIS A 33 8.07 -3.87 1.05
CA HIS A 33 8.06 -2.46 1.46
C HIS A 33 7.17 -2.30 2.70
N ARG A 34 7.70 -1.65 3.72
CA ARG A 34 6.99 -1.35 4.97
C ARG A 34 6.53 0.09 4.98
N PHE A 35 5.35 0.32 5.55
CA PHE A 35 4.78 1.64 5.75
C PHE A 35 4.25 1.72 7.17
N ILE A 36 4.38 2.91 7.77
CA ILE A 36 3.71 3.24 9.03
C ILE A 36 2.79 4.40 8.71
N GLU A 37 1.48 4.17 8.76
CA GLU A 37 0.51 5.18 8.39
C GLU A 37 -0.69 5.19 9.33
N LYS A 38 -1.44 6.28 9.27
CA LYS A 38 -2.71 6.41 9.98
C LYS A 38 -3.70 5.37 9.47
N ASP A 39 -4.39 4.69 10.36
CA ASP A 39 -5.44 3.72 10.02
C ASP A 39 -6.45 4.28 9.01
N SER A 40 -6.87 5.54 9.19
CA SER A 40 -7.80 6.26 8.33
C SER A 40 -7.25 6.60 6.94
N VAL A 41 -5.93 6.54 6.74
CA VAL A 41 -5.29 6.75 5.43
C VAL A 41 -5.30 5.45 4.62
N VAL A 42 -5.20 4.31 5.29
CA VAL A 42 -5.02 2.99 4.64
C VAL A 42 -6.27 2.10 4.65
N SER A 43 -7.31 2.50 5.38
CA SER A 43 -8.58 1.78 5.48
C SER A 43 -9.76 2.75 5.59
N SER A 44 -10.87 2.41 4.94
CA SER A 44 -12.15 3.12 5.07
C SER A 44 -13.03 2.58 6.20
N THR A 45 -12.66 1.44 6.78
CA THR A 45 -13.37 0.80 7.89
C THR A 45 -12.46 0.70 9.12
N PRO A 46 -13.03 0.77 10.35
CA PRO A 46 -12.26 0.56 11.57
C PRO A 46 -11.51 -0.77 11.56
N ILE A 47 -10.23 -0.74 11.92
CA ILE A 47 -9.36 -1.92 11.97
C ILE A 47 -9.53 -2.58 13.33
N SER A 48 -9.79 -3.89 13.33
CA SER A 48 -9.94 -4.69 14.55
C SER A 48 -8.65 -5.45 14.84
N VAL A 49 -8.12 -5.30 16.05
CA VAL A 49 -6.79 -5.81 16.45
C VAL A 49 -6.65 -7.33 16.44
N ASP A 50 -7.76 -8.04 16.50
CA ASP A 50 -7.87 -9.50 16.52
C ASP A 50 -7.83 -10.14 15.13
N LYS A 51 -7.72 -9.35 14.06
CA LYS A 51 -7.91 -9.84 12.67
C LYS A 51 -6.70 -9.74 11.76
N PHE A 52 -5.52 -9.37 12.27
CA PHE A 52 -4.34 -9.24 11.43
C PHE A 52 -3.87 -10.59 10.82
N PRO A 53 -3.34 -10.59 9.57
CA PRO A 53 -3.31 -9.45 8.66
C PRO A 53 -4.70 -9.15 8.07
N VAL A 54 -5.00 -7.87 7.87
CA VAL A 54 -6.23 -7.42 7.16
C VAL A 54 -5.86 -6.65 5.89
N PRO A 55 -6.74 -6.64 4.86
CA PRO A 55 -6.50 -5.83 3.67
C PRO A 55 -6.48 -4.33 3.98
N GLY A 56 -5.58 -3.61 3.32
CA GLY A 56 -5.51 -2.15 3.29
C GLY A 56 -5.18 -1.64 1.89
N VAL A 57 -5.15 -0.31 1.75
CA VAL A 57 -4.87 0.34 0.46
C VAL A 57 -3.94 1.55 0.63
N LEU A 58 -3.10 1.79 -0.37
CA LEU A 58 -2.33 3.03 -0.49
C LEU A 58 -2.78 3.77 -1.75
N ALA A 59 -3.40 4.94 -1.59
CA ALA A 59 -3.79 5.77 -2.72
C ALA A 59 -2.56 6.15 -3.56
N CYS A 60 -2.70 6.06 -4.88
CA CYS A 60 -1.57 6.24 -5.80
C CYS A 60 -1.99 6.85 -7.15
N GLU A 61 -1.00 7.38 -7.86
CA GLU A 61 -1.09 7.70 -9.28
C GLU A 61 -0.39 6.60 -10.11
N VAL A 62 -1.02 6.18 -11.20
CA VAL A 62 -0.39 5.28 -12.17
C VAL A 62 0.47 6.11 -13.13
N GLU A 63 1.76 5.80 -13.19
CA GLU A 63 2.73 6.52 -14.02
C GLU A 63 2.94 5.82 -15.37
N SER A 64 2.98 4.48 -15.37
CA SER A 64 3.11 3.69 -16.61
C SER A 64 2.62 2.26 -16.44
N GLU A 65 2.19 1.65 -17.54
CA GLU A 65 1.74 0.26 -17.60
C GLU A 65 2.47 -0.47 -18.73
N TRP A 66 2.86 -1.73 -18.50
CA TRP A 66 3.50 -2.56 -19.52
C TRP A 66 3.32 -4.04 -19.23
N VAL A 67 3.61 -4.87 -20.23
CA VAL A 67 3.71 -6.32 -20.08
C VAL A 67 5.18 -6.70 -20.13
N ASP A 68 5.65 -7.48 -19.14
CA ASP A 68 7.02 -7.94 -19.10
C ASP A 68 7.26 -9.16 -20.03
N PRO A 69 8.51 -9.60 -20.26
CA PRO A 69 8.80 -10.76 -21.10
C PRO A 69 8.18 -12.08 -20.61
N ALA A 70 7.75 -12.16 -19.35
CA ALA A 70 7.06 -13.31 -18.78
C ALA A 70 5.53 -13.23 -18.94
N GLY A 71 5.02 -12.19 -19.62
CA GLY A 71 3.59 -11.98 -19.85
C GLY A 71 2.84 -11.38 -18.65
N ARG A 72 3.54 -10.88 -17.62
CA ARG A 72 2.92 -10.25 -16.45
C ARG A 72 2.57 -8.81 -16.76
N SER A 73 1.34 -8.40 -16.48
CA SER A 73 0.92 -6.99 -16.52
C SER A 73 1.45 -6.25 -15.30
N LEU A 74 2.36 -5.31 -15.53
CA LEU A 74 3.03 -4.51 -14.51
C LEU A 74 2.59 -3.06 -14.59
N VAL A 75 2.55 -2.41 -13.43
CA VAL A 75 2.22 -1.00 -13.30
C VAL A 75 3.25 -0.34 -12.40
N ARG A 76 3.77 0.80 -12.83
CA ARG A 76 4.54 1.70 -11.99
C ARG A 76 3.56 2.69 -11.37
N ALA A 77 3.47 2.67 -10.05
CA ALA A 77 2.58 3.52 -9.28
C ALA A 77 3.36 4.36 -8.26
N SER A 78 2.98 5.62 -8.13
CA SER A 78 3.56 6.57 -7.19
C SER A 78 2.58 6.88 -6.07
N THR A 79 3.04 6.77 -4.82
CA THR A 79 2.24 7.08 -3.62
C THR A 79 2.44 8.51 -3.13
N VAL A 80 3.24 9.33 -3.85
CA VAL A 80 3.45 10.75 -3.55
C VAL A 80 2.15 11.55 -3.63
N LYS A 81 1.25 11.17 -4.54
CA LYS A 81 -0.08 11.76 -4.65
C LYS A 81 -1.15 10.67 -4.56
N PRO A 82 -2.29 10.98 -3.93
CA PRO A 82 -2.65 12.25 -3.29
C PRO A 82 -2.11 12.41 -1.85
N CYS A 83 -1.65 11.34 -1.21
CA CYS A 83 -1.44 11.30 0.24
C CYS A 83 0.01 11.54 0.69
N GLY A 84 0.99 11.59 -0.22
CA GLY A 84 2.39 11.79 0.16
C GLY A 84 2.99 10.63 0.95
N ILE A 85 2.53 9.39 0.68
CA ILE A 85 2.92 8.21 1.46
C ILE A 85 4.31 7.75 1.03
N GLU A 86 5.16 7.45 2.00
CA GLU A 86 6.52 6.95 1.83
C GLU A 86 6.72 5.67 2.64
N SER A 87 7.44 4.70 2.09
CA SER A 87 7.89 3.53 2.84
C SER A 87 8.90 3.91 3.91
N THR A 88 9.09 3.07 4.92
CA THR A 88 10.08 3.30 6.00
C THR A 88 11.53 3.37 5.50
N THR A 89 11.78 3.01 4.24
CA THR A 89 13.08 3.09 3.57
C THR A 89 13.21 4.29 2.62
N GLY A 90 12.23 5.19 2.57
CA GLY A 90 12.28 6.39 1.73
C GLY A 90 11.71 6.24 0.31
N GLY A 91 11.16 5.08 -0.04
CA GLY A 91 10.60 4.81 -1.36
C GLY A 91 9.13 5.22 -1.49
N SER A 92 8.76 5.76 -2.64
CA SER A 92 7.38 6.18 -2.98
C SER A 92 6.92 5.78 -4.39
N ASN A 93 7.76 5.02 -5.11
CA ASN A 93 7.51 4.54 -6.46
C ASN A 93 7.66 3.02 -6.45
N PHE A 94 6.62 2.30 -6.86
CA PHE A 94 6.60 0.85 -6.78
C PHE A 94 6.14 0.25 -8.11
N VAL A 95 6.76 -0.88 -8.49
CA VAL A 95 6.33 -1.67 -9.63
C VAL A 95 5.53 -2.85 -9.12
N VAL A 96 4.22 -2.80 -9.33
CA VAL A 96 3.27 -3.81 -8.84
C VAL A 96 2.63 -4.55 -10.00
N LEU A 97 2.01 -5.70 -9.73
CA LEU A 97 1.13 -6.34 -10.70
C LEU A 97 -0.11 -5.48 -10.89
N ALA A 98 -0.65 -5.42 -12.11
CA ALA A 98 -1.91 -4.70 -12.37
C ALA A 98 -3.07 -5.20 -11.49
N ALA A 99 -3.05 -6.48 -11.11
CA ALA A 99 -4.03 -7.09 -10.20
C ALA A 99 -3.94 -6.58 -8.74
N GLN A 100 -2.84 -5.91 -8.36
CA GLN A 100 -2.70 -5.27 -7.05
C GLN A 100 -3.27 -3.84 -7.03
N LEU A 101 -3.78 -3.35 -8.17
CA LEU A 101 -4.48 -2.07 -8.23
C LEU A 101 -5.99 -2.26 -8.17
N GLN A 102 -6.65 -1.38 -7.43
CA GLN A 102 -8.10 -1.27 -7.42
C GLN A 102 -8.55 0.19 -7.52
N ASP A 103 -9.83 0.37 -7.87
CA ASP A 103 -10.48 1.67 -7.84
C ASP A 103 -10.99 1.97 -6.43
N ILE A 104 -10.72 3.19 -5.95
CA ILE A 104 -11.20 3.75 -4.68
C ILE A 104 -11.85 5.11 -4.88
#